data_AF-A0AAW0CR17-F1
#
_entry.id   AF-A0AAW0CR17-F1
#
_cell.length_a   1.000
_cell.length_b   1.000
_cell.length_c   1.000
_cell.angle_alpha   90.00
_cell.angle_beta   90.00
_cell.angle_gamma   90.00
#
_symmetry.space_group_name_H-M   'P 1'
#
loop_
_entity.id
_entity.type
_entity.pdbx_description
1 polymer ?
#
loop_
_entity_poly.entity_id
_entity_poly.type
_entity_poly.pdbx_seq_one_letter_code
_entity_poly.pdbx_strand_id
1 'polypeptide(L)'
;MENGDIISFIRRNPDHDRLRSISEISAGLEYLHSLNIVHGDIKGVNILVDDKSQCRLADFGLAAATGESHNTTSSGGLRGTIRWLAPEVFANTPTKDKRPRDIYAYACTIYEIMALRPPFYDLVEPAVLLQVVVLKKRPERPIDAWCPDNIWDLVERCWAEETEQRLQAEHVHAYLEKLLKLREMGNVGASELLFEDFSHNEEGSDPKHETARPSRKPRPLPPIPHAKPGPGQATFKREVPPLDTSRHHEAELSDKQASSEAVAMQWVRGELIGKSTYSRTYLALRVDGSMMAATQVEVTEKEDHRQQLVVDALWNQVNLMKGFDHPNVLGYLGFEKTYDTLTLQCLSVDKTSNRFKEYLPMTIGGTVRKHGKLSDGNVKHFTSQIASGLEYLHSKGILHRDLKGDNIFINYEGTCKISDFSISKRVSNTLDIDADVNTAMQGTIFWMAPEVVNSGSQSYDYKADIWSLGCVVLEMASGARPWAGHEVMAVLMKLYQDKDPSPMPEDVELPNLAYDFIGQCLTR
;
A
#
# COMPACT_ATOMS: atom_id res chain seq x y z
N MET A 1 -1.11 -25.86 -12.14
CA MET A 1 0.11 -26.67 -12.32
C MET A 1 0.65 -27.04 -10.95
N GLU A 2 1.31 -28.18 -10.81
CA GLU A 2 1.76 -28.72 -9.50
C GLU A 2 2.77 -27.82 -8.78
N ASN A 3 3.58 -27.07 -9.53
CA ASN A 3 4.63 -26.22 -8.96
C ASN A 3 4.17 -24.80 -8.59
N GLY A 4 2.91 -24.44 -8.84
CA GLY A 4 2.35 -23.13 -8.50
C GLY A 4 2.87 -21.99 -9.38
N ASP A 5 2.91 -20.77 -8.84
CA ASP A 5 3.42 -19.58 -9.52
C ASP A 5 4.95 -19.44 -9.45
N ILE A 6 5.53 -18.70 -10.40
CA ILE A 6 7.00 -18.55 -10.53
C ILE A 6 7.66 -17.93 -9.29
N ILE A 7 6.99 -17.02 -8.58
CA ILE A 7 7.58 -16.35 -7.41
C ILE A 7 7.66 -17.32 -6.24
N SER A 8 6.56 -18.02 -5.95
CA SER A 8 6.52 -19.09 -4.96
C SER A 8 7.44 -20.25 -5.32
N PHE A 9 7.63 -20.53 -6.60
CA PHE A 9 8.54 -21.57 -7.09
C PHE A 9 10.01 -21.21 -6.89
N ILE A 10 10.46 -20.01 -7.30
CA ILE A 10 11.85 -19.56 -7.13
C ILE A 10 12.22 -19.43 -5.65
N ARG A 11 11.30 -18.99 -4.78
CA ARG A 11 11.55 -18.97 -3.32
C ARG A 11 11.87 -20.35 -2.76
N ARG A 12 11.23 -21.40 -3.28
CA ARG A 12 11.50 -22.80 -2.91
C ARG A 12 12.71 -23.39 -3.63
N ASN A 13 13.10 -22.82 -4.77
CA ASN A 13 14.20 -23.28 -5.61
C ASN A 13 15.11 -22.09 -5.99
N PRO A 14 15.95 -21.59 -5.06
CA PRO A 14 16.72 -20.36 -5.26
C PRO A 14 17.69 -20.40 -6.43
N ASP A 15 18.16 -21.61 -6.78
CA ASP A 15 19.09 -21.88 -7.89
C ASP A 15 18.38 -22.06 -9.25
N HIS A 16 17.06 -21.91 -9.30
CA HIS A 16 16.32 -21.99 -10.57
C HIS A 16 16.80 -20.93 -11.56
N ASP A 17 16.93 -21.34 -12.82
CA ASP A 17 17.51 -20.52 -13.88
C ASP A 17 16.56 -19.39 -14.32
N ARG A 18 16.69 -18.25 -13.64
CA ARG A 18 15.88 -17.05 -13.90
C ARG A 18 16.01 -16.54 -15.35
N LEU A 19 17.16 -16.69 -16.01
CA LEU A 19 17.35 -16.27 -17.40
C LEU A 19 16.49 -17.10 -18.34
N ARG A 20 16.43 -18.41 -18.09
CA ARG A 20 15.55 -19.31 -18.83
C ARG A 20 14.08 -18.99 -18.57
N SER A 21 13.71 -18.74 -17.32
CA SER A 21 12.33 -18.36 -16.96
C SER A 21 11.86 -17.14 -17.74
N ILE A 22 12.64 -16.05 -17.76
CA ILE A 22 12.24 -14.82 -18.47
C ILE A 22 12.17 -15.05 -19.99
N SER A 23 13.08 -15.84 -20.58
CA SER A 23 13.02 -16.20 -22.00
C SER A 23 11.77 -17.02 -22.36
N GLU A 24 11.37 -17.97 -21.52
CA GLU A 24 10.16 -18.77 -21.72
C GLU A 24 8.88 -17.91 -21.61
N ILE A 25 8.86 -16.96 -20.67
CA ILE A 25 7.76 -15.99 -20.55
C ILE A 25 7.68 -15.09 -21.79
N SER A 26 8.82 -14.59 -22.29
CA SER A 26 8.83 -13.75 -23.50
C SER A 26 8.39 -14.50 -24.75
N ALA A 27 8.71 -15.79 -24.87
CA ALA A 27 8.23 -16.64 -25.96
C ALA A 27 6.70 -16.76 -25.96
N GLY A 28 6.10 -16.95 -24.77
CA GLY A 28 4.65 -16.95 -24.62
C GLY A 28 4.04 -15.59 -25.00
N LEU A 29 4.71 -14.50 -24.64
CA LEU A 29 4.22 -13.16 -24.95
C LEU A 29 4.31 -12.83 -26.45
N GLU A 30 5.41 -13.19 -27.09
CA GLU A 30 5.59 -13.09 -28.54
C GLU A 30 4.48 -13.84 -29.29
N TYR A 31 4.18 -15.07 -28.86
CA TYR A 31 3.10 -15.85 -29.44
C TYR A 31 1.74 -15.12 -29.36
N LEU A 32 1.39 -14.56 -28.19
CA LEU A 32 0.14 -13.79 -28.04
C LEU A 32 0.12 -12.56 -28.94
N HIS A 33 1.23 -11.81 -28.99
CA HIS A 33 1.33 -10.59 -29.78
C HIS A 33 1.31 -10.87 -31.29
N SER A 34 1.83 -12.03 -31.74
CA SER A 34 1.73 -12.50 -33.14
C SER A 34 0.28 -12.79 -33.55
N LEU A 35 -0.56 -13.17 -32.59
CA LEU A 35 -2.00 -13.37 -32.76
C LEU A 35 -2.82 -12.10 -32.52
N ASN A 36 -2.16 -10.94 -32.31
CA ASN A 36 -2.82 -9.69 -31.96
C ASN A 36 -3.67 -9.79 -30.68
N ILE A 37 -3.22 -10.58 -29.71
CA ILE A 37 -3.83 -10.72 -28.39
C ILE A 37 -2.98 -9.96 -27.37
N VAL A 38 -3.62 -9.14 -26.53
CA VAL A 38 -3.01 -8.48 -25.37
C VAL A 38 -3.46 -9.22 -24.13
N HIS A 39 -2.51 -9.61 -23.27
CA HIS A 39 -2.78 -10.37 -22.05
C HIS A 39 -3.42 -9.50 -20.96
N GLY A 40 -2.85 -8.31 -20.70
CA GLY A 40 -3.43 -7.31 -19.81
C GLY A 40 -3.21 -7.50 -18.29
N ASP A 41 -2.56 -8.58 -17.84
CA ASP A 41 -2.25 -8.81 -16.41
C ASP A 41 -1.02 -9.71 -16.21
N ILE A 42 0.08 -9.38 -16.91
CA ILE A 42 1.35 -10.10 -16.77
C ILE A 42 2.01 -9.73 -15.44
N LYS A 43 2.19 -10.72 -14.58
CA LYS A 43 2.80 -10.63 -13.23
C LYS A 43 3.20 -12.01 -12.75
N GLY A 44 4.07 -12.11 -11.76
CA GLY A 44 4.61 -13.37 -11.28
C GLY A 44 3.55 -14.41 -10.89
N VAL A 45 2.47 -14.00 -10.21
CA VAL A 45 1.39 -14.93 -9.81
C VAL A 45 0.65 -15.56 -11.02
N ASN A 46 0.69 -14.91 -12.18
CA ASN A 46 0.08 -15.38 -13.43
C ASN A 46 1.08 -16.14 -14.33
N ILE A 47 2.31 -16.38 -13.85
CA ILE A 47 3.28 -17.25 -14.50
C ILE A 47 3.28 -18.58 -13.75
N LEU A 48 2.77 -19.64 -14.35
CA LEU A 48 2.74 -20.97 -13.75
C LEU A 48 3.95 -21.78 -14.17
N VAL A 49 4.46 -22.60 -13.25
CA VAL A 49 5.57 -23.51 -13.50
C VAL A 49 5.03 -24.93 -13.64
N ASP A 50 5.38 -25.61 -14.72
CA ASP A 50 4.98 -27.01 -14.97
C ASP A 50 5.91 -28.02 -14.29
N ASP A 51 5.60 -29.31 -14.44
CA ASP A 51 6.35 -30.45 -13.89
C ASP A 51 7.78 -30.53 -14.41
N LYS A 52 8.04 -29.96 -15.58
CA LYS A 52 9.38 -29.85 -16.19
C LYS A 52 10.13 -28.59 -15.78
N SER A 53 9.61 -27.85 -14.80
CA SER A 53 10.13 -26.55 -14.36
C SER A 53 10.12 -25.49 -15.47
N GLN A 54 9.19 -25.56 -16.42
CA GLN A 54 9.04 -24.56 -17.48
C GLN A 54 7.94 -23.55 -17.14
N CYS A 55 8.16 -22.30 -17.53
CA CYS A 55 7.23 -21.20 -17.28
C CYS A 55 6.16 -21.09 -18.36
N ARG A 56 4.91 -20.86 -17.96
CA ARG A 56 3.78 -20.62 -18.86
C ARG A 56 2.94 -19.44 -18.40
N LEU A 57 2.52 -18.60 -19.34
CA LEU A 57 1.52 -17.56 -19.12
C LEU A 57 0.17 -18.20 -18.77
N ALA A 58 -0.51 -17.65 -17.77
CA ALA A 58 -1.82 -18.08 -17.31
C ALA A 58 -2.69 -16.88 -16.95
N ASP A 59 -3.98 -17.15 -16.66
CA ASP A 59 -5.00 -16.16 -16.33
C ASP A 59 -5.27 -15.13 -17.44
N PHE A 60 -6.04 -15.56 -18.43
CA PHE A 60 -6.50 -14.73 -19.54
C PHE A 60 -7.79 -13.96 -19.22
N GLY A 61 -8.15 -13.79 -17.94
CA GLY A 61 -9.40 -13.12 -17.53
C GLY A 61 -9.51 -11.67 -17.99
N LEU A 62 -8.39 -11.04 -18.34
CA LEU A 62 -8.31 -9.69 -18.89
C LEU A 62 -7.79 -9.63 -20.34
N ALA A 63 -7.57 -10.78 -20.98
CA ALA A 63 -7.03 -10.85 -22.32
C ALA A 63 -8.05 -10.34 -23.35
N ALA A 64 -7.58 -9.61 -24.35
CA ALA A 64 -8.43 -9.04 -25.40
C ALA A 64 -7.72 -9.02 -26.75
N ALA A 65 -8.49 -9.20 -27.84
CA ALA A 65 -7.98 -8.98 -29.19
C ALA A 65 -7.76 -7.48 -29.44
N THR A 66 -6.70 -7.12 -30.16
CA THR A 66 -6.48 -5.71 -30.55
C THR A 66 -7.60 -5.24 -31.46
N GLY A 67 -8.43 -4.30 -30.99
CA GLY A 67 -9.58 -3.75 -31.73
C GLY A 67 -10.93 -3.94 -31.04
N GLU A 68 -11.02 -4.76 -29.99
CA GLU A 68 -12.24 -4.89 -29.20
C GLU A 68 -12.35 -3.74 -28.17
N SER A 69 -13.38 -2.91 -28.35
CA SER A 69 -13.80 -1.90 -27.39
C SER A 69 -14.70 -2.55 -26.34
N HIS A 70 -14.13 -3.24 -25.36
CA HIS A 70 -14.85 -3.53 -24.12
C HIS A 70 -14.89 -2.29 -23.23
N ASN A 71 -15.72 -1.32 -23.62
CA ASN A 71 -16.33 -0.44 -22.65
C ASN A 71 -17.46 -1.23 -21.96
N THR A 72 -17.46 -1.18 -20.63
CA THR A 72 -18.54 -1.59 -19.71
C THR A 72 -18.81 -3.08 -19.49
N THR A 73 -18.51 -3.53 -18.26
CA THR A 73 -19.46 -4.27 -17.40
C THR A 73 -19.32 -3.79 -15.94
N SER A 74 -20.43 -3.24 -15.42
CA SER A 74 -20.96 -3.27 -14.04
C SER A 74 -20.05 -3.18 -12.79
N SER A 75 -18.90 -2.53 -12.85
CA SER A 75 -18.28 -1.80 -11.73
C SER A 75 -17.06 -1.08 -12.28
N GLY A 76 -17.13 0.25 -12.41
CA GLY A 76 -16.09 1.10 -13.03
C GLY A 76 -14.78 1.17 -12.24
N GLY A 77 -14.14 0.02 -12.05
CA GLY A 77 -12.82 -0.13 -11.44
C GLY A 77 -11.75 -0.39 -12.49
N LEU A 78 -10.56 0.14 -12.23
CA LEU A 78 -9.33 -0.12 -12.97
C LEU A 78 -9.10 -1.65 -13.11
N ARG A 79 -8.92 -2.14 -14.34
CA ARG A 79 -8.63 -3.56 -14.61
C ARG A 79 -7.12 -3.80 -14.63
N GLY A 80 -6.68 -4.85 -13.93
CA GLY A 80 -5.27 -5.26 -13.82
C GLY A 80 -4.63 -4.88 -12.48
N THR A 81 -3.39 -5.33 -12.27
CA THR A 81 -2.69 -5.16 -10.99
C THR A 81 -1.86 -3.87 -10.98
N ILE A 82 -2.21 -2.91 -10.10
CA ILE A 82 -1.71 -1.51 -10.12
C ILE A 82 -0.20 -1.39 -10.37
N ARG A 83 0.63 -2.21 -9.70
CA ARG A 83 2.10 -2.10 -9.76
C ARG A 83 2.73 -2.55 -11.09
N TRP A 84 1.95 -3.23 -11.94
CA TRP A 84 2.33 -3.70 -13.27
C TRP A 84 1.63 -2.92 -14.39
N LEU A 85 0.73 -1.99 -14.06
CA LEU A 85 0.02 -1.21 -15.06
C LEU A 85 0.94 -0.15 -15.68
N ALA A 86 0.96 -0.15 -17.01
CA ALA A 86 1.68 0.85 -17.79
C ALA A 86 1.06 2.25 -17.62
N PRO A 87 1.85 3.34 -17.66
CA PRO A 87 1.37 4.70 -17.39
C PRO A 87 0.25 5.15 -18.33
N GLU A 88 0.28 4.74 -19.59
CA GLU A 88 -0.73 5.08 -20.60
C GLU A 88 -2.09 4.42 -20.36
N VAL A 89 -2.20 3.43 -19.46
CA VAL A 89 -3.49 2.86 -19.05
C VAL A 89 -4.36 3.94 -18.38
N PHE A 90 -3.71 4.92 -17.75
CA PHE A 90 -4.37 6.03 -17.05
C PHE A 90 -4.58 7.25 -17.96
N ALA A 91 -4.04 7.24 -19.17
CA ALA A 91 -4.27 8.28 -20.14
C ALA A 91 -5.62 8.06 -20.83
N ASN A 92 -6.41 9.12 -20.98
CA ASN A 92 -7.71 9.05 -21.68
C ASN A 92 -7.54 9.11 -23.22
N THR A 93 -6.38 8.69 -23.73
CA THR A 93 -6.06 8.67 -25.16
C THR A 93 -6.23 7.25 -25.70
N PRO A 94 -7.14 7.04 -26.67
CA PRO A 94 -7.28 5.73 -27.29
C PRO A 94 -6.02 5.38 -28.09
N THR A 95 -5.20 4.46 -27.57
CA THR A 95 -4.06 3.90 -28.30
C THR A 95 -4.56 2.81 -29.25
N LYS A 96 -4.14 2.87 -30.52
CA LYS A 96 -4.50 1.86 -31.52
C LYS A 96 -3.86 0.51 -31.21
N ASP A 97 -2.61 0.54 -30.75
CA ASP A 97 -1.90 -0.64 -30.27
C ASP A 97 -1.88 -0.64 -28.73
N LYS A 98 -2.20 -1.79 -28.14
CA LYS A 98 -2.21 -2.01 -26.69
C LYS A 98 -1.11 -2.98 -26.25
N ARG A 99 -0.40 -3.63 -27.18
CA ARG A 99 0.70 -4.56 -26.90
C ARG A 99 1.85 -3.96 -26.07
N PRO A 100 2.23 -2.67 -26.22
CA PRO A 100 3.26 -2.05 -25.36
C PRO A 100 2.94 -2.09 -23.87
N ARG A 101 1.67 -2.26 -23.48
CA ARG A 101 1.25 -2.39 -22.07
C ARG A 101 1.74 -3.70 -21.46
N ASP A 102 1.65 -4.80 -22.22
CA ASP A 102 2.16 -6.09 -21.79
C ASP A 102 3.69 -6.08 -21.68
N ILE A 103 4.39 -5.35 -22.57
CA ILE A 103 5.85 -5.21 -22.51
C ILE A 103 6.29 -4.49 -21.24
N TYR A 104 5.56 -3.45 -20.83
CA TYR A 104 5.78 -2.77 -19.55
C TYR A 104 5.54 -3.73 -18.38
N ALA A 105 4.41 -4.44 -18.37
CA ALA A 105 4.07 -5.40 -17.33
C ALA A 105 5.09 -6.56 -17.26
N TYR A 106 5.62 -6.99 -18.40
CA TYR A 106 6.70 -7.96 -18.49
C TYR A 106 8.00 -7.44 -17.86
N ALA A 107 8.38 -6.17 -18.07
CA ALA A 107 9.51 -5.54 -17.38
C ALA A 107 9.34 -5.57 -15.85
N CYS A 108 8.16 -5.21 -15.36
CA CYS A 108 7.79 -5.29 -13.95
C CYS A 108 7.81 -6.74 -13.42
N THR A 109 7.50 -7.72 -14.26
CA THR A 109 7.57 -9.15 -13.91
C THR A 109 9.01 -9.65 -13.84
N ILE A 110 9.89 -9.22 -14.76
CA ILE A 110 11.33 -9.49 -14.65
C ILE A 110 11.87 -8.89 -13.35
N TYR A 111 11.51 -7.63 -13.04
CA TYR A 111 11.86 -7.00 -11.76
C TYR A 111 11.43 -7.86 -10.57
N GLU A 112 10.18 -8.32 -10.55
CA GLU A 112 9.66 -9.16 -9.48
C GLU A 112 10.40 -10.50 -9.36
N ILE A 113 10.74 -11.15 -10.48
CA ILE A 113 11.53 -12.40 -10.52
C ILE A 113 12.95 -12.19 -9.97
N MET A 114 13.58 -11.06 -10.30
CA MET A 114 14.91 -10.70 -9.81
C MET A 114 14.87 -10.40 -8.31
N ALA A 115 13.98 -9.52 -7.88
CA ALA A 115 13.95 -8.98 -6.52
C ALA A 115 13.14 -9.85 -5.53
N LEU A 116 12.37 -10.82 -6.03
CA LEU A 116 11.41 -11.65 -5.27
C LEU A 116 10.42 -10.85 -4.40
N ARG A 117 10.17 -9.61 -4.83
CA ARG A 117 9.24 -8.65 -4.22
C ARG A 117 8.60 -7.82 -5.34
N PRO A 118 7.37 -7.35 -5.15
CA PRO A 118 6.67 -6.60 -6.19
C PRO A 118 7.37 -5.26 -6.49
N PRO A 119 7.18 -4.68 -7.70
CA PRO A 119 7.62 -3.32 -7.99
C PRO A 119 7.13 -2.32 -6.96
N PHE A 120 8.01 -1.41 -6.50
CA PHE A 120 7.72 -0.42 -5.46
C PHE A 120 7.19 -1.03 -4.15
N TYR A 121 7.70 -2.19 -3.74
CA TYR A 121 7.19 -2.98 -2.60
C TYR A 121 7.01 -2.22 -1.28
N ASP A 122 7.76 -1.13 -1.11
CA ASP A 122 7.79 -0.20 0.02
C ASP A 122 6.68 0.85 -0.02
N LEU A 123 6.06 1.07 -1.18
CA LEU A 123 5.02 2.06 -1.36
C LEU A 123 3.63 1.45 -1.32
N VAL A 124 2.65 2.19 -0.82
CA VAL A 124 1.22 1.88 -0.98
C VAL A 124 0.79 2.06 -2.44
N GLU A 125 -0.23 1.33 -2.90
CA GLU A 125 -0.64 1.32 -4.32
C GLU A 125 -0.93 2.71 -4.91
N PRO A 126 -1.60 3.65 -4.20
CA PRO A 126 -1.79 5.00 -4.72
C PRO A 126 -0.46 5.74 -4.96
N ALA A 127 0.54 5.51 -4.11
CA ALA A 127 1.85 6.14 -4.23
C ALA A 127 2.60 5.62 -5.45
N VAL A 128 2.38 4.35 -5.81
CA VAL A 128 2.90 3.79 -7.07
C VAL A 128 2.36 4.55 -8.28
N LEU A 129 1.07 4.88 -8.30
CA LEU A 129 0.48 5.68 -9.40
C LEU A 129 1.15 7.05 -9.51
N LEU A 130 1.39 7.72 -8.39
CA LEU A 130 2.08 9.00 -8.36
C LEU A 130 3.52 8.88 -8.88
N GLN A 131 4.27 7.88 -8.41
CA GLN A 131 5.64 7.64 -8.88
C GLN A 131 5.69 7.39 -10.39
N VAL A 132 4.84 6.49 -10.89
CA VAL A 132 4.91 6.01 -12.26
C VAL A 132 4.37 7.03 -13.25
N VAL A 133 3.20 7.62 -12.98
CA VAL A 133 2.48 8.43 -13.97
C VAL A 133 2.80 9.91 -13.84
N VAL A 134 2.97 10.42 -12.61
CA VAL A 134 3.19 11.85 -12.37
C VAL A 134 4.68 12.16 -12.32
N LEU A 135 5.43 11.42 -11.51
CA LEU A 135 6.87 11.62 -11.34
C LEU A 135 7.70 10.92 -12.41
N LYS A 136 7.08 10.10 -13.26
CA LYS A 136 7.72 9.34 -14.34
C LYS A 136 8.91 8.47 -13.87
N LYS A 137 8.84 8.00 -12.63
CA LYS A 137 9.84 7.14 -12.01
C LYS A 137 9.58 5.67 -12.32
N ARG A 138 10.62 4.86 -12.15
CA ARG A 138 10.61 3.40 -12.25
C ARG A 138 11.23 2.81 -10.97
N PRO A 139 10.95 1.54 -10.65
CA PRO A 139 11.59 0.85 -9.54
C PRO A 139 13.12 0.95 -9.59
N GLU A 140 13.75 1.16 -8.43
CA GLU A 140 15.21 1.19 -8.34
C GLU A 140 15.81 -0.20 -8.57
N ARG A 141 16.97 -0.24 -9.24
CA ARG A 141 17.71 -1.47 -9.51
C ARG A 141 17.98 -2.24 -8.22
N PRO A 142 17.61 -3.53 -8.14
CA PRO A 142 17.93 -4.37 -6.98
C PRO A 142 19.45 -4.50 -6.81
N ILE A 143 19.97 -4.16 -5.62
CA ILE A 143 21.41 -4.27 -5.30
C ILE A 143 21.76 -5.68 -4.80
N ASP A 144 20.89 -6.27 -3.97
CA ASP A 144 21.12 -7.54 -3.29
C ASP A 144 20.48 -8.75 -4.00
N ALA A 145 20.38 -8.71 -5.33
CA ALA A 145 19.68 -9.72 -6.10
C ALA A 145 20.38 -10.08 -7.42
N TRP A 146 19.93 -11.18 -8.05
CA TRP A 146 20.35 -11.51 -9.41
C TRP A 146 19.81 -10.46 -10.38
N CYS A 147 20.67 -9.51 -10.78
CA CYS A 147 20.32 -8.45 -11.71
C CYS A 147 21.54 -8.09 -12.59
N PRO A 148 21.88 -8.91 -13.59
CA PRO A 148 22.96 -8.62 -14.55
C PRO A 148 22.69 -7.33 -15.35
N ASP A 149 23.75 -6.62 -15.77
CA ASP A 149 23.64 -5.34 -16.50
C ASP A 149 22.84 -5.47 -17.80
N ASN A 150 23.09 -6.53 -18.57
CA ASN A 150 22.41 -6.80 -19.82
C ASN A 150 20.90 -7.07 -19.65
N ILE A 151 20.49 -7.70 -18.54
CA ILE A 151 19.08 -7.89 -18.19
C ILE A 151 18.45 -6.60 -17.67
N TRP A 152 19.21 -5.78 -16.93
CA TRP A 152 18.73 -4.48 -16.48
C TRP A 152 18.50 -3.51 -17.65
N ASP A 153 19.41 -3.45 -18.63
CA ASP A 153 19.22 -2.68 -19.87
C ASP A 153 17.96 -3.12 -20.63
N LEU A 154 17.71 -4.44 -20.72
CA LEU A 154 16.47 -4.96 -21.30
C LEU A 154 15.22 -4.46 -20.55
N VAL A 155 15.23 -4.52 -19.21
CA VAL A 155 14.15 -4.00 -18.36
C VAL A 155 13.92 -2.51 -18.61
N GLU A 156 15.00 -1.73 -18.67
CA GLU A 156 14.96 -0.29 -18.94
C GLU A 156 14.31 0.08 -20.27
N ARG A 157 14.56 -0.73 -21.31
CA ARG A 157 13.94 -0.56 -22.63
C ARG A 157 12.49 -1.03 -22.66
N CYS A 158 12.15 -2.08 -21.92
CA CYS A 158 10.78 -2.62 -21.90
C CYS A 158 9.79 -1.70 -21.17
N TRP A 159 10.22 -0.94 -20.16
CA TRP A 159 9.34 0.02 -19.45
C TRP A 159 9.58 1.49 -19.79
N ALA A 160 10.13 1.76 -20.98
CA ALA A 160 10.31 3.11 -21.49
C ALA A 160 9.02 3.95 -21.38
N GLU A 161 9.18 5.25 -21.18
CA GLU A 161 8.06 6.16 -20.99
C GLU A 161 7.12 6.17 -22.21
N GLU A 162 7.67 6.48 -23.38
CA GLU A 162 6.93 6.48 -24.63
C GLU A 162 6.72 5.07 -25.14
N THR A 163 5.48 4.75 -25.55
CA THR A 163 5.10 3.39 -25.94
C THR A 163 5.86 2.89 -27.17
N GLU A 164 6.21 3.81 -28.06
CA GLU A 164 6.92 3.59 -29.33
C GLU A 164 8.41 3.28 -29.10
N GLN A 165 8.95 3.63 -27.93
CA GLN A 165 10.33 3.32 -27.55
C GLN A 165 10.46 1.94 -26.90
N ARG A 166 9.33 1.32 -26.51
CA ARG A 166 9.35 -0.02 -25.91
C ARG A 166 9.65 -1.06 -26.97
N LEU A 167 10.42 -2.07 -26.57
CA LEU A 167 10.73 -3.21 -27.43
C LEU A 167 9.46 -4.01 -27.77
N GLN A 168 9.46 -4.65 -28.93
CA GLN A 168 8.42 -5.61 -29.29
C GLN A 168 8.75 -6.99 -28.71
N ALA A 169 7.73 -7.80 -28.43
CA ALA A 169 7.91 -9.11 -27.82
C ALA A 169 8.86 -10.03 -28.62
N GLU A 170 8.80 -10.00 -29.94
CA GLU A 170 9.72 -10.69 -30.86
C GLU A 170 11.18 -10.31 -30.61
N HIS A 171 11.48 -9.01 -30.59
CA HIS A 171 12.84 -8.52 -30.33
C HIS A 171 13.34 -8.87 -28.91
N VAL A 172 12.45 -8.83 -27.91
CA VAL A 172 12.76 -9.24 -26.54
C VAL A 172 13.10 -10.73 -26.48
N HIS A 173 12.30 -11.59 -27.12
CA HIS A 173 12.54 -13.02 -27.10
C HIS A 173 13.81 -13.40 -27.86
N ALA A 174 14.02 -12.85 -29.06
CA ALA A 174 15.22 -13.08 -29.86
C ALA A 174 16.50 -12.71 -29.09
N TYR A 175 16.49 -11.58 -28.37
CA TYR A 175 17.60 -11.15 -27.52
C TYR A 175 17.89 -12.17 -26.40
N LEU A 176 16.86 -12.58 -25.64
CA LEU A 176 17.00 -13.53 -24.54
C LEU A 176 17.45 -14.92 -25.01
N GLU A 177 16.91 -15.40 -26.14
CA GLU A 177 17.30 -16.67 -26.75
C GLU A 177 18.78 -16.66 -27.17
N LYS A 178 19.26 -15.54 -27.72
CA LYS A 178 20.67 -15.38 -28.06
C LYS A 178 21.57 -15.36 -26.83
N LEU A 179 21.17 -14.71 -25.74
CA LEU A 179 21.91 -14.75 -24.48
C LEU A 179 22.00 -16.17 -23.91
N LEU A 180 20.91 -16.95 -23.96
CA LEU A 180 20.91 -18.36 -23.55
C LEU A 180 21.90 -19.18 -24.38
N LYS A 181 21.87 -19.05 -25.72
CA LYS A 181 22.80 -19.74 -26.64
C LYS A 181 24.26 -19.40 -26.33
N LEU A 182 24.57 -18.11 -26.13
CA LEU A 182 25.93 -17.67 -25.80
C LEU A 182 26.44 -18.22 -24.46
N ARG A 183 25.56 -18.31 -23.46
CA ARG A 183 25.86 -18.91 -22.16
C ARG A 183 26.14 -20.42 -22.28
N GLU A 184 25.35 -21.14 -23.07
CA GLU A 184 25.56 -22.57 -23.35
C GLU A 184 26.88 -22.83 -24.08
N MET A 185 27.32 -21.89 -24.93
CA MET A 185 28.62 -21.92 -25.61
C MET A 185 29.80 -21.54 -24.71
N GLY A 186 29.57 -21.19 -23.43
CA GLY A 186 30.62 -20.82 -22.47
C GLY A 186 31.24 -19.44 -22.72
N ASN A 187 30.56 -18.53 -23.43
CA ASN A 187 31.10 -17.21 -23.74
C ASN A 187 31.00 -16.28 -22.51
N VAL A 188 32.15 -16.02 -21.87
CA VAL A 188 32.26 -15.19 -20.65
C VAL A 188 31.89 -13.72 -20.90
N GLY A 189 31.98 -13.23 -22.14
CA GLY A 189 31.62 -11.84 -22.50
C GLY A 189 30.11 -11.62 -22.74
N ALA A 190 29.29 -12.67 -22.70
CA ALA A 190 27.86 -12.56 -23.01
C ALA A 190 27.07 -11.70 -22.01
N SER A 191 27.57 -11.58 -20.77
CA SER A 191 27.00 -10.71 -19.74
C SER A 191 27.29 -9.22 -19.96
N GLU A 192 28.26 -8.88 -20.81
CA GLU A 192 28.66 -7.51 -21.14
C GLU A 192 27.96 -6.97 -22.40
N LEU A 193 27.27 -7.84 -23.16
CA LEU A 193 26.58 -7.46 -24.39
C LEU A 193 25.25 -6.76 -24.08
N LEU A 194 25.16 -5.48 -24.44
CA LEU A 194 23.96 -4.67 -24.29
C LEU A 194 23.04 -4.87 -25.49
N PHE A 195 21.77 -4.47 -25.38
CA PHE A 195 20.78 -4.67 -26.44
C PHE A 195 21.21 -4.04 -27.78
N GLU A 196 21.90 -2.89 -27.75
CA GLU A 196 22.39 -2.19 -28.95
C GLU A 196 23.44 -2.97 -29.76
N ASP A 197 24.17 -3.89 -29.11
CA ASP A 197 25.14 -4.77 -29.78
C ASP A 197 24.46 -5.80 -30.70
N PHE A 198 23.13 -5.91 -30.60
CA PHE A 198 22.31 -6.85 -31.36
C PHE A 198 21.47 -6.17 -32.45
N SER A 199 21.19 -4.87 -32.35
CA SER A 199 20.39 -4.14 -33.35
C SER A 199 21.14 -3.78 -34.64
N HIS A 200 22.47 -3.98 -34.69
CA HIS A 200 23.32 -3.53 -35.80
C HIS A 200 23.75 -4.63 -36.79
N ASN A 201 23.21 -5.85 -36.72
CA ASN A 201 23.70 -6.96 -37.54
C ASN A 201 22.70 -7.57 -38.53
N GLU A 202 21.62 -6.88 -38.92
CA GLU A 202 20.69 -7.39 -39.94
C GLU A 202 20.31 -6.43 -41.09
N GLU A 203 21.05 -5.36 -41.35
CA GLU A 203 20.92 -4.64 -42.63
C GLU A 203 22.26 -4.50 -43.35
N GLY A 204 22.22 -4.81 -44.65
CA GLY A 204 23.36 -5.09 -45.51
C GLY A 204 24.41 -3.98 -45.63
N SER A 205 25.63 -4.47 -45.84
CA SER A 205 26.85 -3.78 -46.27
C SER A 205 26.70 -2.53 -47.15
N ASP A 206 27.33 -1.42 -46.74
CA ASP A 206 28.19 -0.61 -47.59
C ASP A 206 29.23 0.17 -46.75
N PRO A 207 30.56 0.02 -46.96
CA PRO A 207 31.56 0.62 -46.09
C PRO A 207 32.01 1.98 -46.65
N LYS A 208 31.61 3.10 -46.01
CA LYS A 208 32.29 4.41 -46.12
C LYS A 208 31.66 5.45 -45.18
N HIS A 209 32.17 5.54 -43.95
CA HIS A 209 32.61 6.78 -43.30
C HIS A 209 33.04 6.49 -41.87
N GLU A 210 34.33 6.22 -41.70
CA GLU A 210 35.00 6.20 -40.41
C GLU A 210 35.09 7.65 -39.91
N THR A 211 34.30 8.00 -38.90
CA THR A 211 34.53 9.21 -38.10
C THR A 211 34.62 8.81 -36.64
N ALA A 212 35.83 8.96 -36.09
CA ALA A 212 36.18 8.59 -34.73
C ALA A 212 35.32 9.32 -33.69
N ARG A 213 34.77 8.58 -32.72
CA ARG A 213 34.23 9.13 -31.46
C ARG A 213 35.29 9.14 -30.36
N PRO A 214 35.26 10.12 -29.44
CA PRO A 214 36.29 10.30 -28.43
C PRO A 214 36.11 9.31 -27.27
N SER A 215 37.23 8.80 -26.77
CA SER A 215 37.33 7.96 -25.59
C SER A 215 36.89 8.71 -24.33
N ARG A 216 35.78 8.29 -23.72
CA ARG A 216 35.41 8.71 -22.36
C ARG A 216 36.11 7.78 -21.36
N LYS A 217 37.19 8.27 -20.75
CA LYS A 217 37.81 7.60 -19.58
C LYS A 217 36.84 7.61 -18.40
N PRO A 218 36.79 6.55 -17.58
CA PRO A 218 36.00 6.54 -16.35
C PRO A 218 36.55 7.57 -15.34
N ARG A 219 35.63 8.24 -14.65
CA ARG A 219 35.90 9.23 -13.60
C ARG A 219 36.39 8.48 -12.34
N PRO A 220 37.43 8.96 -11.62
CA PRO A 220 37.86 8.30 -10.38
C PRO A 220 36.83 8.49 -9.27
N LEU A 221 36.58 7.43 -8.49
CA LEU A 221 35.83 7.48 -7.24
C LEU A 221 36.57 8.33 -6.18
N PRO A 222 35.85 9.06 -5.30
CA PRO A 222 36.46 9.76 -4.18
C PRO A 222 36.98 8.77 -3.11
N PRO A 223 38.07 9.10 -2.38
CA PRO A 223 38.65 8.21 -1.39
C PRO A 223 37.81 8.09 -0.11
N ILE A 224 37.71 6.87 0.40
CA ILE A 224 37.09 6.51 1.68
C ILE A 224 38.00 7.00 2.82
N PRO A 225 37.49 7.70 3.85
CA PRO A 225 38.29 8.09 5.00
C PRO A 225 38.60 6.88 5.90
N HIS A 226 39.88 6.60 6.11
CA HIS A 226 40.36 5.62 7.09
C HIS A 226 40.08 6.08 8.53
N ALA A 227 39.32 5.27 9.28
CA ALA A 227 39.20 5.40 10.73
C ALA A 227 40.48 4.89 11.42
N LYS A 228 41.02 5.71 12.34
CA LYS A 228 42.20 5.38 13.16
C LYS A 228 41.86 4.34 14.24
N PRO A 229 42.80 3.45 14.62
CA PRO A 229 42.59 2.49 15.70
C PRO A 229 42.67 3.18 17.07
N GLY A 230 41.65 2.95 17.92
CA GLY A 230 41.66 3.35 19.33
C GLY A 230 42.45 2.36 20.21
N PRO A 231 42.94 2.77 21.39
CA PRO A 231 43.88 1.98 22.18
C PRO A 231 43.19 1.01 23.15
N GLY A 232 43.77 -0.20 23.27
CA GLY A 232 43.98 -0.90 24.54
C GLY A 232 42.78 -1.51 25.26
N GLN A 233 42.56 -2.81 25.06
CA GLN A 233 41.79 -3.66 25.98
C GLN A 233 42.52 -3.79 27.32
N ALA A 234 41.87 -3.35 28.41
CA ALA A 234 42.19 -3.76 29.77
C ALA A 234 41.24 -4.89 30.18
N THR A 235 41.81 -6.04 30.53
CA THR A 235 41.13 -7.23 31.02
C THR A 235 40.72 -7.03 32.49
N PHE A 236 39.42 -7.08 32.79
CA PHE A 236 38.92 -7.27 34.15
C PHE A 236 38.12 -8.56 34.24
N LYS A 237 38.71 -9.56 34.89
CA LYS A 237 38.00 -10.72 35.44
C LYS A 237 37.14 -10.23 36.61
N ARG A 238 35.86 -10.60 36.64
CA ARG A 238 35.05 -10.52 37.85
C ARG A 238 34.31 -11.84 38.07
N GLU A 239 34.62 -12.44 39.21
CA GLU A 239 34.13 -13.71 39.72
C GLU A 239 32.63 -13.67 40.01
N VAL A 240 31.99 -14.83 39.85
CA VAL A 240 30.57 -15.08 40.13
C VAL A 240 30.43 -15.58 41.58
N PRO A 241 29.63 -14.94 42.46
CA PRO A 241 29.22 -15.52 43.73
C PRO A 241 27.96 -16.40 43.57
N PRO A 242 27.69 -17.34 44.49
CA PRO A 242 26.64 -18.35 44.34
C PRO A 242 25.23 -17.81 44.57
N LEU A 243 24.25 -18.47 43.94
CA LEU A 243 22.81 -18.19 44.02
C LEU A 243 22.28 -18.28 45.47
N ASP A 244 21.57 -17.23 45.89
CA ASP A 244 20.71 -17.20 47.08
C ASP A 244 19.29 -17.65 46.69
N THR A 245 18.79 -18.70 47.35
CA THR A 245 17.54 -19.42 47.05
C THR A 245 16.30 -18.83 47.75
N SER A 246 16.26 -17.53 47.98
CA SER A 246 15.20 -16.88 48.77
C SER A 246 14.09 -16.16 47.97
N ARG A 247 14.07 -16.26 46.62
CA ARG A 247 13.07 -15.58 45.76
C ARG A 247 11.81 -16.37 45.40
N HIS A 248 11.62 -17.58 45.94
CA HIS A 248 10.47 -18.43 45.58
C HIS A 248 9.19 -18.21 46.40
N HIS A 249 9.18 -17.31 47.40
CA HIS A 249 7.99 -17.06 48.23
C HIS A 249 7.27 -15.72 48.00
N GLU A 250 7.80 -14.83 47.16
CA GLU A 250 7.08 -13.59 46.77
C GLU A 250 6.25 -13.75 45.48
N ALA A 251 6.51 -14.81 44.68
CA ALA A 251 5.75 -15.09 43.46
C ALA A 251 4.37 -15.71 43.73
N GLU A 252 4.18 -16.45 44.83
CA GLU A 252 2.91 -17.15 45.13
C GLU A 252 1.83 -16.26 45.79
N LEU A 253 2.21 -15.06 46.26
CA LEU A 253 1.27 -14.08 46.83
C LEU A 253 0.74 -13.10 45.77
N SER A 254 1.45 -12.94 44.65
CA SER A 254 0.99 -12.18 43.47
C SER A 254 -0.10 -12.92 42.67
N ASP A 255 -0.05 -14.25 42.65
CA ASP A 255 -1.01 -15.08 41.90
C ASP A 255 -2.42 -15.13 42.54
N LYS A 256 -2.53 -14.86 43.84
CA LYS A 256 -3.82 -14.81 44.54
C LYS A 256 -4.55 -13.48 44.44
N GLN A 257 -3.86 -12.41 44.01
CA GLN A 257 -4.49 -11.12 43.68
C GLN A 257 -4.88 -11.04 42.19
N ALA A 258 -4.19 -11.77 41.31
CA ALA A 258 -4.56 -11.92 39.90
C ALA A 258 -5.85 -12.74 39.69
N SER A 259 -6.20 -13.63 40.62
CA SER A 259 -7.41 -14.47 40.50
C SER A 259 -8.73 -13.72 40.75
N SER A 260 -8.69 -12.44 41.14
CA SER A 260 -9.88 -11.60 41.32
C SER A 260 -10.22 -10.76 40.09
N GLU A 261 -9.27 -10.53 39.18
CA GLU A 261 -9.50 -9.83 37.89
C GLU A 261 -9.86 -10.81 36.76
N ALA A 262 -9.60 -12.11 36.94
CA ALA A 262 -9.82 -13.17 35.95
C ALA A 262 -11.29 -13.60 35.73
N VAL A 263 -12.28 -12.82 36.20
CA VAL A 263 -13.66 -12.85 35.63
C VAL A 263 -13.68 -12.13 34.25
N ALA A 264 -12.50 -11.68 33.79
CA ALA A 264 -12.26 -10.92 32.58
C ALA A 264 -12.84 -11.54 31.29
N MET A 265 -13.79 -10.80 30.72
CA MET A 265 -13.98 -10.62 29.28
C MET A 265 -14.45 -11.84 28.47
N GLN A 266 -15.44 -12.59 28.98
CA GLN A 266 -16.25 -13.41 28.08
C GLN A 266 -17.16 -12.48 27.23
N TRP A 267 -17.19 -12.72 25.92
CA TRP A 267 -18.06 -12.03 24.97
C TRP A 267 -18.57 -13.02 23.92
N VAL A 268 -19.74 -12.72 23.37
CA VAL A 268 -20.38 -13.50 22.32
C VAL A 268 -20.25 -12.73 21.01
N ARG A 269 -19.67 -13.38 20.00
CA ARG A 269 -19.54 -12.83 18.65
C ARG A 269 -20.92 -12.69 18.00
N GLY A 270 -21.22 -11.49 17.54
CA GLY A 270 -22.40 -11.15 16.75
C GLY A 270 -22.07 -10.91 15.28
N GLU A 271 -22.79 -9.98 14.65
CA GLU A 271 -22.69 -9.70 13.22
C GLU A 271 -21.34 -9.09 12.82
N LEU A 272 -20.90 -9.36 11.59
CA LEU A 272 -19.71 -8.74 11.00
C LEU A 272 -20.06 -7.31 10.56
N ILE A 273 -19.45 -6.32 11.22
CA ILE A 273 -19.69 -4.89 10.97
C ILE A 273 -18.58 -4.21 10.17
N GLY A 274 -17.40 -4.84 10.07
CA GLY A 274 -16.28 -4.36 9.26
C GLY A 274 -15.39 -5.49 8.79
N LYS A 275 -14.85 -5.39 7.57
CA LYS A 275 -13.91 -6.38 7.02
C LYS A 275 -12.82 -5.68 6.23
N SER A 276 -11.57 -5.98 6.57
CA SER A 276 -10.40 -5.66 5.75
C SER A 276 -9.75 -6.95 5.24
N THR A 277 -8.63 -6.84 4.53
CA THR A 277 -7.86 -8.00 4.04
C THR A 277 -7.38 -8.90 5.18
N TYR A 278 -6.99 -8.33 6.33
CA TYR A 278 -6.38 -9.06 7.44
C TYR A 278 -7.16 -8.98 8.75
N SER A 279 -8.17 -8.10 8.83
CA SER A 279 -8.98 -7.91 10.04
C SER A 279 -10.47 -8.07 9.76
N ARG A 280 -11.19 -8.52 10.78
CA ARG A 280 -12.65 -8.61 10.80
C ARG A 280 -13.16 -7.98 12.08
N THR A 281 -14.04 -6.99 11.96
CA THR A 281 -14.67 -6.32 13.10
C THR A 281 -16.08 -6.85 13.28
N TYR A 282 -16.34 -7.38 14.46
CA TYR A 282 -17.63 -7.93 14.86
C TYR A 282 -18.29 -7.03 15.89
N LEU A 283 -19.61 -6.95 15.82
CA LEU A 283 -20.40 -6.60 16.97
C LEU A 283 -20.29 -7.74 18.00
N ALA A 284 -20.09 -7.42 19.27
CA ALA A 284 -19.96 -8.42 20.32
C ALA A 284 -20.79 -8.03 21.55
N LEU A 285 -21.39 -9.04 22.20
CA LEU A 285 -22.16 -8.88 23.43
C LEU A 285 -21.34 -9.42 24.60
N ARG A 286 -21.05 -8.57 25.58
CA ARG A 286 -20.32 -8.96 26.80
C ARG A 286 -21.28 -9.62 27.80
N VAL A 287 -20.73 -10.37 28.76
CA VAL A 287 -21.53 -11.03 29.82
C VAL A 287 -22.35 -10.03 30.65
N ASP A 288 -21.86 -8.80 30.83
CA ASP A 288 -22.57 -7.73 31.52
C ASP A 288 -23.74 -7.13 30.71
N GLY A 289 -24.02 -7.66 29.51
CA GLY A 289 -25.07 -7.20 28.62
C GLY A 289 -24.68 -5.98 27.77
N SER A 290 -23.44 -5.49 27.90
CA SER A 290 -22.94 -4.37 27.11
C SER A 290 -22.53 -4.81 25.70
N MET A 291 -22.82 -3.96 24.71
CA MET A 291 -22.38 -4.16 23.32
C MET A 291 -21.01 -3.53 23.12
N MET A 292 -20.14 -4.17 22.35
CA MET A 292 -18.80 -3.69 22.01
C MET A 292 -18.44 -4.03 20.56
N ALA A 293 -17.38 -3.41 20.04
CA ALA A 293 -16.78 -3.79 18.76
C ALA A 293 -15.50 -4.60 19.00
N ALA A 294 -15.43 -5.79 18.41
CA ALA A 294 -14.29 -6.70 18.50
C ALA A 294 -13.61 -6.83 17.13
N THR A 295 -12.45 -6.19 16.95
CA THR A 295 -11.64 -6.32 15.73
C THR A 295 -10.65 -7.46 15.91
N GLN A 296 -10.79 -8.50 15.09
CA GLN A 296 -9.97 -9.69 15.13
C GLN A 296 -9.05 -9.78 13.92
N VAL A 297 -7.80 -10.16 14.16
CA VAL A 297 -6.82 -10.53 13.13
C VAL A 297 -6.45 -11.99 13.35
N GLU A 298 -6.57 -12.78 12.29
CA GLU A 298 -6.10 -14.17 12.29
C GLU A 298 -4.57 -14.19 12.30
N VAL A 299 -3.99 -15.04 13.13
CA VAL A 299 -2.56 -15.32 13.23
C VAL A 299 -2.32 -16.68 12.62
N THR A 300 -1.47 -16.77 11.60
CA THR A 300 -1.08 -18.03 10.98
C THR A 300 0.34 -18.35 11.38
N GLU A 301 0.67 -19.63 11.55
CA GLU A 301 2.03 -20.07 11.92
C GLU A 301 3.08 -19.82 10.82
N LYS A 302 2.65 -19.44 9.60
CA LYS A 302 3.57 -19.08 8.53
C LYS A 302 4.18 -17.73 8.83
N GLU A 303 5.50 -17.62 8.79
CA GLU A 303 6.25 -16.35 8.87
C GLU A 303 5.94 -15.46 7.66
N ASP A 304 4.73 -14.90 7.61
CA ASP A 304 4.38 -13.85 6.68
C ASP A 304 4.77 -12.50 7.29
N HIS A 305 5.83 -11.90 6.75
CA HIS A 305 6.29 -10.57 7.16
C HIS A 305 5.17 -9.53 7.13
N ARG A 306 4.19 -9.65 6.23
CA ARG A 306 3.03 -8.74 6.18
C ARG A 306 2.07 -8.95 7.34
N GLN A 307 1.89 -10.18 7.80
CA GLN A 307 1.07 -10.47 8.97
C GLN A 307 1.70 -9.87 10.23
N GLN A 308 3.02 -9.96 10.38
CA GLN A 308 3.74 -9.33 11.49
C GLN A 308 3.54 -7.81 11.52
N LEU A 309 3.59 -7.14 10.35
CA LEU A 309 3.30 -5.70 10.25
C LEU A 309 1.88 -5.35 10.71
N VAL A 310 0.88 -6.18 10.41
CA VAL A 310 -0.51 -5.99 10.88
C VAL A 310 -0.62 -6.15 12.39
N VAL A 311 0.08 -7.14 12.95
CA VAL A 311 0.16 -7.36 14.41
C VAL A 311 0.77 -6.14 15.11
N ASP A 312 1.88 -5.63 14.59
CA ASP A 312 2.57 -4.46 15.15
C ASP A 312 1.71 -3.19 15.04
N ALA A 313 1.00 -3.00 13.93
CA ALA A 313 0.04 -1.91 13.75
C ALA A 313 -1.10 -1.96 14.77
N LEU A 314 -1.68 -3.14 15.03
CA LEU A 314 -2.69 -3.31 16.07
C LEU A 314 -2.15 -2.99 17.46
N TRP A 315 -0.93 -3.42 17.79
CA TRP A 315 -0.31 -3.11 19.07
C TRP A 315 -0.06 -1.61 19.27
N ASN A 316 0.39 -0.93 18.22
CA ASN A 316 0.55 0.52 18.23
C ASN A 316 -0.80 1.22 18.46
N GLN A 317 -1.85 0.77 17.79
CA GLN A 317 -3.21 1.27 17.98
C GLN A 317 -3.70 1.09 19.42
N VAL A 318 -3.51 -0.10 20.01
CA VAL A 318 -3.83 -0.37 21.43
C VAL A 318 -3.14 0.64 22.34
N ASN A 319 -1.83 0.83 22.17
CA ASN A 319 -1.04 1.72 23.03
C ASN A 319 -1.42 3.20 22.87
N LEU A 320 -1.87 3.59 21.67
CA LEU A 320 -2.40 4.92 21.42
C LEU A 320 -3.72 5.14 22.18
N MET A 321 -4.66 4.19 22.06
CA MET A 321 -6.04 4.34 22.53
C MET A 321 -6.22 4.12 24.05
N LYS A 322 -5.29 3.46 24.74
CA LYS A 322 -5.37 3.21 26.20
C LYS A 322 -5.59 4.48 27.04
N GLY A 323 -5.19 5.64 26.54
CA GLY A 323 -5.36 6.94 27.22
C GLY A 323 -6.54 7.76 26.71
N PHE A 324 -7.43 7.21 25.89
CA PHE A 324 -8.54 7.95 25.31
C PHE A 324 -9.74 8.03 26.25
N ASP A 325 -10.21 9.26 26.46
CA ASP A 325 -11.36 9.57 27.28
C ASP A 325 -12.02 10.85 26.75
N HIS A 326 -12.94 10.67 25.81
CA HIS A 326 -13.67 11.77 25.18
C HIS A 326 -15.02 11.26 24.62
N PRO A 327 -16.12 12.02 24.74
CA PRO A 327 -17.44 11.59 24.26
C PRO A 327 -17.44 11.27 22.75
N ASN A 328 -16.66 11.99 21.95
CA ASN A 328 -16.62 11.85 20.49
C ASN A 328 -15.40 11.09 19.93
N VAL A 329 -14.66 10.38 20.77
CA VAL A 329 -13.54 9.52 20.36
C VAL A 329 -13.81 8.11 20.87
N LEU A 330 -13.61 7.10 20.02
CA LEU A 330 -13.87 5.72 20.39
C LEU A 330 -12.89 5.26 21.49
N GLY A 331 -13.44 4.75 22.59
CA GLY A 331 -12.68 4.30 23.74
C GLY A 331 -12.10 2.90 23.57
N TYR A 332 -10.92 2.71 24.13
CA TYR A 332 -10.33 1.39 24.31
C TYR A 332 -10.99 0.66 25.49
N LEU A 333 -11.36 -0.61 25.30
CA LEU A 333 -11.89 -1.45 26.38
C LEU A 333 -10.88 -2.48 26.85
N GLY A 334 -10.22 -3.16 25.91
CA GLY A 334 -9.39 -4.31 26.23
C GLY A 334 -8.69 -4.88 25.01
N PHE A 335 -7.83 -5.85 25.26
CA PHE A 335 -7.14 -6.59 24.22
C PHE A 335 -7.02 -8.04 24.66
N GLU A 336 -7.31 -8.96 23.75
CA GLU A 336 -7.27 -10.40 23.97
C GLU A 336 -6.37 -11.05 22.93
N LYS A 337 -5.47 -11.91 23.39
CA LYS A 337 -4.59 -12.72 22.53
C LYS A 337 -4.87 -14.19 22.78
N THR A 338 -5.16 -14.91 21.70
CA THR A 338 -5.31 -16.37 21.68
C THR A 338 -4.19 -16.98 20.82
N TYR A 339 -4.19 -18.30 20.65
CA TYR A 339 -3.20 -18.99 19.82
C TYR A 339 -3.33 -18.65 18.33
N ASP A 340 -4.54 -18.43 17.84
CA ASP A 340 -4.89 -18.25 16.44
C ASP A 340 -5.41 -16.85 16.10
N THR A 341 -5.72 -16.01 17.09
CA THR A 341 -6.24 -14.66 16.86
C THR A 341 -5.73 -13.61 17.84
N LEU A 342 -5.54 -12.38 17.33
CA LEU A 342 -5.43 -11.17 18.13
C LEU A 342 -6.74 -10.40 18.04
N THR A 343 -7.33 -10.04 19.18
CA THR A 343 -8.61 -9.35 19.26
C THR A 343 -8.46 -8.02 20.00
N LEU A 344 -8.59 -6.92 19.26
CA LEU A 344 -8.76 -5.59 19.83
C LEU A 344 -10.23 -5.38 20.22
N GLN A 345 -10.46 -5.02 21.48
CA GLN A 345 -11.78 -4.78 22.04
C GLN A 345 -11.98 -3.27 22.27
N CYS A 346 -12.96 -2.68 21.59
CA CYS A 346 -13.29 -1.27 21.71
C CYS A 346 -14.72 -1.10 22.24
N LEU A 347 -14.92 -0.07 23.07
CA LEU A 347 -16.23 0.25 23.63
C LEU A 347 -16.53 1.73 23.48
N SER A 348 -17.77 2.01 23.12
CA SER A 348 -18.36 3.31 23.40
C SER A 348 -18.65 3.36 24.90
N VAL A 349 -17.71 3.88 25.69
CA VAL A 349 -17.96 4.14 27.12
C VAL A 349 -18.36 5.60 27.24
N ASP A 350 -19.56 5.85 27.73
CA ASP A 350 -19.84 7.09 28.45
C ASP A 350 -19.51 6.85 29.92
N LYS A 351 -18.34 7.32 30.36
CA LYS A 351 -17.91 7.20 31.76
C LYS A 351 -18.70 8.11 32.71
N THR A 352 -19.44 9.10 32.18
CA THR A 352 -20.16 10.07 33.02
C THR A 352 -21.52 9.57 33.50
N SER A 353 -22.14 8.62 32.80
CA SER A 353 -23.49 8.13 33.13
C SER A 353 -23.55 6.78 33.84
N ASN A 354 -22.42 6.09 34.04
CA ASN A 354 -22.36 4.73 34.62
C ASN A 354 -23.32 3.74 33.91
N ARG A 355 -23.67 4.02 32.64
CA ARG A 355 -24.54 3.21 31.78
C ARG A 355 -23.71 2.67 30.63
N PHE A 356 -23.46 1.37 30.64
CA PHE A 356 -22.86 0.64 29.52
C PHE A 356 -23.89 0.48 28.40
N LYS A 357 -24.19 1.57 27.70
CA LYS A 357 -25.06 1.53 26.54
C LYS A 357 -24.48 2.43 25.49
N GLU A 358 -23.84 1.84 24.49
CA GLU A 358 -24.23 2.19 23.13
C GLU A 358 -23.72 1.20 22.10
N TYR A 359 -24.69 0.58 21.43
CA TYR A 359 -24.47 0.00 20.13
C TYR A 359 -24.25 1.15 19.15
N LEU A 360 -23.16 1.10 18.40
CA LEU A 360 -22.86 1.97 17.27
C LEU A 360 -23.28 1.24 15.99
N PRO A 361 -24.57 1.29 15.58
CA PRO A 361 -25.11 0.47 14.50
C PRO A 361 -24.53 0.78 13.13
N MET A 362 -24.02 1.99 12.92
CA MET A 362 -23.58 2.43 11.59
C MET A 362 -22.55 3.54 11.67
N THR A 363 -21.89 3.76 10.54
CA THR A 363 -20.97 4.86 10.32
C THR A 363 -21.66 5.94 9.49
N ILE A 364 -21.18 7.18 9.55
CA ILE A 364 -21.70 8.28 8.71
C ILE A 364 -21.67 7.88 7.23
N GLY A 365 -20.58 7.27 6.76
CA GLY A 365 -20.43 6.81 5.38
C GLY A 365 -21.44 5.71 5.04
N GLY A 366 -21.69 4.78 5.97
CA GLY A 366 -22.74 3.78 5.84
C GLY A 366 -24.15 4.38 5.77
N THR A 367 -24.45 5.37 6.61
CA THR A 367 -25.72 6.09 6.63
C THR A 367 -25.95 6.82 5.31
N VAL A 368 -24.94 7.56 4.84
CA VAL A 368 -24.99 8.31 3.59
C VAL A 368 -25.24 7.39 2.40
N ARG A 369 -24.52 6.27 2.29
CA ARG A 369 -24.75 5.30 1.19
C ARG A 369 -26.14 4.66 1.23
N LYS A 370 -26.71 4.45 2.40
CA LYS A 370 -28.02 3.79 2.57
C LYS A 370 -29.21 4.73 2.43
N HIS A 371 -29.06 5.96 2.91
CA HIS A 371 -30.17 6.91 3.09
C HIS A 371 -30.01 8.20 2.27
N GLY A 372 -28.88 8.40 1.60
CA GLY A 372 -28.56 9.62 0.85
C GLY A 372 -28.07 10.75 1.75
N LYS A 373 -28.22 11.99 1.28
CA LYS A 373 -27.77 13.19 2.00
C LYS A 373 -28.47 13.36 3.35
N LEU A 374 -27.72 13.84 4.34
CA LEU A 374 -28.23 14.15 5.67
C LEU A 374 -28.88 15.53 5.70
N SER A 375 -29.79 15.75 6.66
CA SER A 375 -30.37 17.08 6.88
C SER A 375 -29.32 18.05 7.42
N ASP A 376 -29.48 19.35 7.12
CA ASP A 376 -28.59 20.40 7.62
C ASP A 376 -28.41 20.39 9.15
N GLY A 377 -29.49 20.09 9.89
CA GLY A 377 -29.43 19.91 11.34
C GLY A 377 -28.50 18.77 11.76
N ASN A 378 -28.58 17.62 11.08
CA ASN A 378 -27.71 16.47 11.35
C ASN A 378 -26.27 16.74 10.93
N VAL A 379 -26.06 17.39 9.77
CA VAL A 379 -24.73 17.80 9.31
C VAL A 379 -24.06 18.69 10.36
N LYS A 380 -24.73 19.75 10.82
CA LYS A 380 -24.20 20.64 11.87
C LYS A 380 -23.91 19.90 13.18
N HIS A 381 -24.85 19.05 13.60
CA HIS A 381 -24.74 18.30 14.85
C HIS A 381 -23.55 17.33 14.86
N PHE A 382 -23.35 16.59 13.78
CA PHE A 382 -22.21 15.67 13.66
C PHE A 382 -20.90 16.43 13.44
N THR A 383 -20.87 17.47 12.60
CA THR A 383 -19.67 18.30 12.39
C THR A 383 -19.14 18.87 13.70
N SER A 384 -20.01 19.40 14.57
CA SER A 384 -19.60 19.95 15.87
C SER A 384 -18.97 18.88 16.77
N GLN A 385 -19.52 17.67 16.78
CA GLN A 385 -19.01 16.56 17.57
C GLN A 385 -17.68 16.01 17.03
N ILE A 386 -17.53 15.91 15.71
CA ILE A 386 -16.28 15.50 15.07
C ILE A 386 -15.19 16.53 15.37
N ALA A 387 -15.49 17.84 15.26
CA ALA A 387 -14.56 18.90 15.60
C ALA A 387 -14.09 18.83 17.07
N SER A 388 -15.00 18.56 18.01
CA SER A 388 -14.65 18.35 19.42
C SER A 388 -13.75 17.13 19.62
N GLY A 389 -14.01 16.02 18.93
CA GLY A 389 -13.14 14.84 18.95
C GLY A 389 -11.74 15.11 18.39
N LEU A 390 -11.64 15.84 17.28
CA LEU A 390 -10.37 16.24 16.68
C LEU A 390 -9.58 17.19 17.57
N GLU A 391 -10.22 18.20 18.16
CA GLU A 391 -9.59 19.10 19.13
C GLU A 391 -8.93 18.31 20.28
N TYR A 392 -9.66 17.34 20.83
CA TYR A 392 -9.12 16.46 21.85
C TYR A 392 -7.91 15.65 21.36
N LEU A 393 -7.97 15.03 20.17
CA LEU A 393 -6.85 14.27 19.62
C LEU A 393 -5.62 15.15 19.38
N HIS A 394 -5.82 16.32 18.76
CA HIS A 394 -4.77 17.29 18.47
C HIS A 394 -4.14 17.84 19.75
N SER A 395 -4.93 18.06 20.81
CA SER A 395 -4.41 18.47 22.13
C SER A 395 -3.48 17.42 22.77
N LYS A 396 -3.64 16.15 22.40
CA LYS A 396 -2.76 15.04 22.81
C LYS A 396 -1.61 14.79 21.84
N GLY A 397 -1.44 15.66 20.83
CA GLY A 397 -0.41 15.53 19.80
C GLY A 397 -0.65 14.34 18.87
N ILE A 398 -1.89 13.97 18.60
CA ILE A 398 -2.24 12.81 17.77
C ILE A 398 -2.91 13.28 16.49
N LEU A 399 -2.37 12.88 15.34
CA LEU A 399 -2.98 13.07 14.02
C LEU A 399 -3.78 11.83 13.64
N HIS A 400 -5.01 12.02 13.15
CA HIS A 400 -5.89 10.91 12.77
C HIS A 400 -5.46 10.27 11.44
N ARG A 401 -5.31 11.09 10.38
CA ARG A 401 -4.79 10.75 9.04
C ARG A 401 -5.68 9.91 8.11
N ASP A 402 -6.71 9.22 8.60
CA ASP A 402 -7.74 8.58 7.74
C ASP A 402 -9.17 9.03 8.14
N LEU A 403 -9.38 10.33 8.34
CA LEU A 403 -10.72 10.80 8.73
C LEU A 403 -11.66 10.75 7.51
N LYS A 404 -12.74 9.97 7.62
CA LYS A 404 -13.78 9.78 6.59
C LYS A 404 -15.10 9.36 7.24
N GLY A 405 -16.21 9.45 6.52
CA GLY A 405 -17.51 9.03 7.03
C GLY A 405 -17.53 7.58 7.53
N ASP A 406 -16.73 6.69 6.94
CA ASP A 406 -16.62 5.28 7.35
C ASP A 406 -15.92 5.06 8.68
N ASN A 407 -15.12 6.02 9.13
CA ASN A 407 -14.39 5.94 10.39
C ASN A 407 -15.08 6.72 11.51
N ILE A 408 -16.30 7.21 11.28
CA ILE A 408 -17.09 7.94 12.26
C ILE A 408 -18.37 7.16 12.52
N PHE A 409 -18.42 6.50 13.67
CA PHE A 409 -19.60 5.76 14.11
C PHE A 409 -20.67 6.71 14.67
N ILE A 410 -21.93 6.34 14.50
CA ILE A 410 -23.08 7.02 15.10
C ILE A 410 -23.96 6.02 15.86
N ASN A 411 -24.60 6.51 16.91
CA ASN A 411 -25.61 5.76 17.67
C ASN A 411 -27.02 6.33 17.45
N TYR A 412 -28.01 5.66 18.05
CA TYR A 412 -29.42 6.06 17.97
C TYR A 412 -29.74 7.36 18.72
N GLU A 413 -28.87 7.79 19.62
CA GLU A 413 -29.01 9.00 20.42
C GLU A 413 -28.43 10.24 19.69
N GLY A 414 -27.87 10.04 18.49
CA GLY A 414 -27.30 11.10 17.67
C GLY A 414 -25.90 11.53 18.10
N THR A 415 -25.21 10.74 18.93
CA THR A 415 -23.80 10.97 19.25
C THR A 415 -22.91 10.26 18.23
N CYS A 416 -21.81 10.91 17.83
CA CYS A 416 -20.82 10.32 16.92
C CYS A 416 -19.46 10.13 17.57
N LYS A 417 -18.70 9.12 17.12
CA LYS A 417 -17.37 8.77 17.63
C LYS A 417 -16.39 8.49 16.52
N ILE A 418 -15.26 9.21 16.55
CA ILE A 418 -14.10 9.00 15.67
C ILE A 418 -13.43 7.66 16.04
N SER A 419 -13.11 6.86 15.05
CA SER A 419 -12.58 5.50 15.19
C SER A 419 -11.50 5.21 14.14
N ASP A 420 -10.92 4.01 14.19
CA ASP A 420 -9.88 3.54 13.28
C ASP A 420 -8.58 4.38 13.30
N PHE A 421 -7.83 4.19 14.39
CA PHE A 421 -6.54 4.84 14.62
C PHE A 421 -5.35 4.03 14.06
N SER A 422 -5.61 3.13 13.12
CA SER A 422 -4.61 2.19 12.59
C SER A 422 -3.40 2.87 11.94
N ILE A 423 -3.61 4.04 11.33
CA ILE A 423 -2.54 4.86 10.73
C ILE A 423 -2.28 6.18 11.49
N SER A 424 -2.87 6.34 12.67
CA SER A 424 -2.69 7.56 13.47
C SER A 424 -1.27 7.65 14.03
N LYS A 425 -0.74 8.88 14.11
CA LYS A 425 0.65 9.13 14.52
C LYS A 425 0.69 10.15 15.66
N ARG A 426 1.52 9.89 16.67
CA ARG A 426 1.91 10.90 17.65
C ARG A 426 2.94 11.84 17.02
N VAL A 427 2.69 13.13 17.09
CA VAL A 427 3.66 14.15 16.70
C VAL A 427 4.69 14.26 17.82
N SER A 428 5.91 13.77 17.59
CA SER A 428 7.06 14.04 18.47
C SER A 428 7.55 15.47 18.22
N ASN A 429 7.83 16.23 19.29
CA ASN A 429 8.44 17.56 19.19
C ASN A 429 9.93 17.52 18.79
N THR A 430 10.50 16.33 18.63
CA THR A 430 11.79 16.13 17.99
C THR A 430 11.55 16.01 16.49
N LEU A 431 12.23 16.85 15.72
CA LEU A 431 12.38 16.71 14.27
C LEU A 431 13.00 15.32 14.02
N ASP A 432 12.18 14.28 13.96
CA ASP A 432 12.60 12.96 13.54
C ASP A 432 12.81 13.08 12.03
N ILE A 433 14.07 13.37 11.69
CA ILE A 433 14.64 13.49 10.34
C ILE A 433 14.51 12.18 9.55
N ASP A 434 14.06 11.09 10.19
CA ASP A 434 13.57 9.92 9.50
C ASP A 434 12.11 10.14 9.08
N ALA A 435 11.95 10.89 7.98
CA ALA A 435 10.76 10.79 7.14
C ALA A 435 10.65 9.34 6.67
N ASP A 436 10.07 8.49 7.52
CA ASP A 436 9.77 7.10 7.21
C ASP A 436 8.92 7.11 5.94
N VAL A 437 9.57 6.74 4.83
CA VAL A 437 9.05 6.81 3.46
C VAL A 437 7.74 6.02 3.34
N ASN A 438 7.51 5.09 4.28
CA ASN A 438 6.29 4.29 4.45
C ASN A 438 5.07 5.09 4.96
N THR A 439 5.25 6.30 5.49
CA THR A 439 4.15 7.15 6.01
C THR A 439 3.59 8.14 4.98
N ALA A 440 4.21 8.27 3.80
CA ALA A 440 3.70 9.14 2.73
C ALA A 440 2.40 8.57 2.13
N MET A 441 1.38 9.43 1.97
CA MET A 441 0.09 9.11 1.34
C MET A 441 -0.66 7.88 1.90
N GLN A 442 -0.73 7.78 3.24
CA GLN A 442 -1.61 6.84 3.93
C GLN A 442 -3.01 7.44 4.16
N GLY A 443 -4.07 6.65 3.95
CA GLY A 443 -5.47 7.07 4.10
C GLY A 443 -6.28 6.93 2.80
N THR A 444 -7.54 7.35 2.83
CA THR A 444 -8.44 7.23 1.67
C THR A 444 -8.36 8.47 0.77
N ILE A 445 -7.78 8.33 -0.43
CA ILE A 445 -7.37 9.41 -1.35
C ILE A 445 -8.40 10.53 -1.51
N PHE A 446 -9.68 10.21 -1.57
CA PHE A 446 -10.73 11.21 -1.81
C PHE A 446 -10.90 12.20 -0.64
N TRP A 447 -10.44 11.88 0.57
CA TRP A 447 -10.47 12.75 1.74
C TRP A 447 -9.08 13.33 2.09
N MET A 448 -8.04 13.03 1.30
CA MET A 448 -6.68 13.48 1.57
C MET A 448 -6.47 14.94 1.19
N ALA A 449 -5.70 15.64 2.03
CA ALA A 449 -5.22 16.98 1.75
C ALA A 449 -4.09 16.97 0.70
N PRO A 450 -3.92 18.04 -0.10
CA PRO A 450 -2.87 18.11 -1.12
C PRO A 450 -1.45 17.90 -0.58
N GLU A 451 -1.15 18.39 0.62
CA GLU A 451 0.15 18.23 1.29
C GLU A 451 0.42 16.77 1.71
N VAL A 452 -0.63 15.97 1.97
CA VAL A 452 -0.49 14.53 2.25
C VAL A 452 -0.09 13.78 0.98
N VAL A 453 -0.64 14.20 -0.18
CA VAL A 453 -0.27 13.65 -1.50
C VAL A 453 1.13 14.13 -1.92
N ASN A 454 1.45 15.39 -1.66
CA ASN A 454 2.70 16.07 -2.02
C ASN A 454 3.80 15.91 -0.97
N SER A 455 3.95 14.74 -0.34
CA SER A 455 4.88 14.47 0.79
C SER A 455 6.39 14.59 0.44
N GLY A 456 6.81 15.63 -0.30
CA GLY A 456 8.18 16.05 -0.45
C GLY A 456 8.64 16.79 0.79
N SER A 457 9.25 16.08 1.74
CA SER A 457 10.07 16.61 2.85
C SER A 457 9.42 17.57 3.87
N GLN A 458 8.15 17.95 3.74
CA GLN A 458 7.41 18.68 4.77
C GLN A 458 6.54 17.71 5.58
N SER A 459 6.72 17.72 6.91
CA SER A 459 5.81 17.08 7.85
C SER A 459 4.43 17.76 7.75
N TYR A 460 3.38 17.03 7.37
CA TYR A 460 2.02 17.52 7.49
C TYR A 460 1.63 17.61 8.97
N ASP A 461 0.83 18.60 9.33
CA ASP A 461 0.37 18.86 10.70
C ASP A 461 -1.13 18.55 10.85
N TYR A 462 -1.73 19.03 11.94
CA TYR A 462 -3.14 18.83 12.25
C TYR A 462 -4.12 19.39 11.22
N LYS A 463 -3.67 20.28 10.30
CA LYS A 463 -4.49 20.84 9.22
C LYS A 463 -4.94 19.79 8.20
N ALA A 464 -4.17 18.72 8.01
CA ALA A 464 -4.58 17.62 7.15
C ALA A 464 -5.90 16.95 7.64
N ASP A 465 -6.07 16.80 8.95
CA ASP A 465 -7.32 16.28 9.52
C ASP A 465 -8.49 17.28 9.35
N ILE A 466 -8.21 18.58 9.33
CA ILE A 466 -9.22 19.63 9.09
C ILE A 466 -9.69 19.63 7.64
N TRP A 467 -8.78 19.39 6.69
CA TRP A 467 -9.17 19.16 5.29
C TRP A 467 -10.09 17.95 5.17
N SER A 468 -9.72 16.82 5.78
CA SER A 468 -10.54 15.61 5.79
C SER A 468 -11.90 15.84 6.47
N LEU A 469 -11.97 16.68 7.52
CA LEU A 469 -13.25 17.10 8.11
C LEU A 469 -14.12 17.83 7.09
N GLY A 470 -13.56 18.79 6.33
CA GLY A 470 -14.27 19.48 5.24
C GLY A 470 -14.84 18.49 4.22
N CYS A 471 -14.07 17.47 3.85
CA CYS A 471 -14.51 16.37 3.00
C CYS A 471 -15.65 15.53 3.61
N VAL A 472 -15.64 15.28 4.92
CA VAL A 472 -16.75 14.58 5.61
C VAL A 472 -18.01 15.44 5.65
N VAL A 473 -17.90 16.76 5.86
CA VAL A 473 -19.06 17.67 5.79
C VAL A 473 -19.67 17.64 4.38
N LEU A 474 -18.82 17.69 3.35
CA LEU A 474 -19.22 17.55 1.96
C LEU A 474 -19.92 16.21 1.70
N GLU A 475 -19.38 15.11 2.24
CA GLU A 475 -19.94 13.77 2.11
C GLU A 475 -21.36 13.69 2.72
N MET A 476 -21.54 14.20 3.93
CA MET A 476 -22.84 14.23 4.60
C MET A 476 -23.87 15.08 3.84
N ALA A 477 -23.46 16.25 3.35
CA ALA A 477 -24.34 17.20 2.69
C ALA A 477 -24.75 16.78 1.27
N SER A 478 -23.82 16.17 0.53
CA SER A 478 -24.07 15.71 -0.85
C SER A 478 -24.69 14.32 -0.91
N GLY A 479 -24.49 13.50 0.12
CA GLY A 479 -24.89 12.10 0.07
C GLY A 479 -23.95 11.23 -0.77
N ALA A 480 -22.80 11.76 -1.19
CA ALA A 480 -21.81 11.07 -2.01
C ALA A 480 -20.40 11.32 -1.48
N ARG A 481 -19.46 10.41 -1.75
CA ARG A 481 -18.06 10.65 -1.40
C ARG A 481 -17.52 11.92 -2.07
N PRO A 482 -16.50 12.58 -1.49
CA PRO A 482 -15.77 13.64 -2.19
C PRO A 482 -15.28 13.16 -3.55
N TRP A 483 -15.19 14.08 -4.52
CA TRP A 483 -14.83 13.79 -5.89
C TRP A 483 -15.71 12.73 -6.56
N ALA A 484 -17.00 12.68 -6.24
CA ALA A 484 -17.95 11.77 -6.87
C ALA A 484 -17.84 11.87 -8.41
N GLY A 485 -17.81 10.72 -9.09
CA GLY A 485 -17.63 10.64 -10.54
C GLY A 485 -16.17 10.73 -11.03
N HIS A 486 -15.20 11.09 -10.17
CA HIS A 486 -13.78 11.04 -10.52
C HIS A 486 -13.13 9.71 -10.10
N GLU A 487 -12.30 9.18 -10.98
CA GLU A 487 -11.40 8.06 -10.67
C GLU A 487 -10.21 8.50 -9.83
N VAL A 488 -9.58 7.55 -9.13
CA VAL A 488 -8.43 7.77 -8.24
C VAL A 488 -7.35 8.60 -8.91
N MET A 489 -6.98 8.27 -10.14
CA MET A 489 -5.89 8.94 -10.83
C MET A 489 -6.20 10.40 -11.18
N ALA A 490 -7.43 10.69 -11.60
CA ALA A 490 -7.87 12.06 -11.85
C ALA A 490 -7.81 12.91 -10.58
N VAL A 491 -8.16 12.34 -9.43
CA VAL A 491 -8.09 13.01 -8.13
C VAL A 491 -6.64 13.24 -7.71
N LEU A 492 -5.77 12.24 -7.85
CA LEU A 492 -4.34 12.39 -7.57
C LEU A 492 -3.71 13.52 -8.40
N MET A 493 -4.02 13.61 -9.70
CA MET A 493 -3.52 14.68 -10.56
C MET A 493 -3.96 16.06 -10.08
N LYS A 494 -5.25 16.25 -9.78
CA LYS A 494 -5.80 17.52 -9.28
C LYS A 494 -5.21 17.92 -7.92
N LEU A 495 -5.05 16.96 -6.99
CA LEU A 495 -4.46 17.22 -5.68
C LEU A 495 -2.96 17.52 -5.78
N TYR A 496 -2.23 16.79 -6.64
CA TYR A 496 -0.78 16.94 -6.78
C TYR A 496 -0.41 18.24 -7.53
N GLN A 497 -1.03 18.48 -8.68
CA GLN A 497 -0.68 19.58 -9.58
C GLN A 497 -1.39 20.88 -9.22
N ASP A 498 -2.72 20.83 -9.13
CA ASP A 498 -3.55 22.02 -8.99
C ASP A 498 -3.79 22.39 -7.51
N LYS A 499 -3.61 21.42 -6.60
CA LYS A 499 -4.00 21.51 -5.18
C LYS A 499 -5.47 21.93 -5.06
N ASP A 500 -6.30 21.37 -5.93
CA ASP A 500 -7.71 21.70 -6.00
C ASP A 500 -8.48 20.97 -4.90
N PRO A 501 -9.43 21.64 -4.23
CA PRO A 501 -10.37 20.98 -3.34
C PRO A 501 -11.40 20.19 -4.13
N SER A 502 -12.08 19.25 -3.46
CA SER A 502 -13.21 18.54 -4.08
C SER A 502 -14.26 19.55 -4.55
N PRO A 503 -14.78 19.43 -5.79
CA PRO A 503 -15.83 20.31 -6.25
C PRO A 503 -17.10 20.11 -5.41
N MET A 504 -17.81 21.21 -5.19
CA MET A 504 -19.16 21.19 -4.63
C MET A 504 -20.11 20.62 -5.71
N PRO A 505 -20.89 19.57 -5.44
CA PRO A 505 -21.87 19.09 -6.42
C PRO A 505 -22.93 20.16 -6.70
N GLU A 506 -23.28 20.33 -7.98
CA GLU A 506 -24.21 21.38 -8.44
C GLU A 506 -25.63 21.22 -7.87
N ASP A 507 -26.02 19.99 -7.51
CA ASP A 507 -27.33 19.63 -6.97
C ASP A 507 -27.44 19.82 -5.44
N VAL A 508 -26.37 20.29 -4.80
CA VAL A 508 -26.31 20.46 -3.35
C VAL A 508 -26.42 21.93 -2.99
N GLU A 509 -27.63 22.35 -2.63
CA GLU A 509 -27.87 23.65 -2.02
C GLU A 509 -27.47 23.64 -0.54
N LEU A 510 -26.33 24.24 -0.24
CA LEU A 510 -25.85 24.45 1.12
C LEU A 510 -26.23 25.83 1.65
N PRO A 511 -26.56 25.96 2.95
CA PRO A 511 -26.59 27.28 3.58
C PRO A 511 -25.22 27.97 3.46
N ASN A 512 -25.21 29.30 3.30
CA ASN A 512 -23.97 30.09 3.16
C ASN A 512 -22.92 29.76 4.24
N LEU A 513 -23.36 29.51 5.48
CA LEU A 513 -22.47 29.15 6.58
C LEU A 513 -21.76 27.80 6.35
N ALA A 514 -22.46 26.80 5.79
CA ALA A 514 -21.86 25.50 5.49
C ALA A 514 -20.88 25.61 4.32
N TYR A 515 -21.20 26.41 3.31
CA TYR A 515 -20.30 26.69 2.19
C TYR A 515 -19.02 27.40 2.67
N ASP A 516 -19.15 28.43 3.50
CA ASP A 516 -18.02 29.14 4.10
C ASP A 516 -17.17 28.20 4.98
N PHE A 517 -17.80 27.38 5.83
CA PHE A 517 -17.09 26.42 6.67
C PHE A 517 -16.28 25.40 5.84
N ILE A 518 -16.88 24.80 4.81
CA ILE A 518 -16.18 23.88 3.91
C ILE A 518 -15.05 24.61 3.19
N GLY A 519 -15.31 25.82 2.68
CA GLY A 519 -14.31 26.66 2.02
C GLY A 519 -13.10 26.92 2.91
N GLN A 520 -13.33 27.22 4.19
CA GLN A 520 -12.27 27.40 5.18
C GLN A 520 -11.50 26.11 5.48
N CYS A 521 -12.19 24.96 5.58
CA CYS A 521 -11.54 23.67 5.81
C CYS A 521 -10.67 23.23 4.62
N LEU A 522 -11.11 23.54 3.40
CA LEU A 522 -10.44 23.18 2.15
C LEU A 522 -9.54 24.30 1.62
N THR A 523 -9.06 25.18 2.52
CA THR A 523 -8.02 26.16 2.19
C THR A 523 -6.64 25.52 2.15
N ARG A 524 -5.74 26.14 1.37
CA ARG A 524 -4.37 25.69 1.12
C ARG A 524 -3.39 26.13 2.20
#